data_AF-E3I343-F1
#
_entry.id   AF-E3I343-F1
#
_cell.length_a   1.000
_cell.length_b   1.000
_cell.length_c   1.000
_cell.angle_alpha   90.00
_cell.angle_beta   90.00
_cell.angle_gamma   90.00
#
_symmetry.space_group_name_H-M   'P 1'
#
loop_
_entity.id
_entity.type
_entity.pdbx_description
1 polymer ?
#
loop_
_entity_poly.entity_id
_entity_poly.type
_entity_poly.pdbx_seq_one_letter_code
_entity_poly.pdbx_strand_id
1 'polypeptide(L)'
;MRVIPLTPETSRIARRIIWFEPASAALSDPVRFMAYAMARATHEDMQVLRRYVLPEDLVEALDRAPPGIIDARSWAYWNLIAGRYPAPPLPKRQL
;
A
#
# COMPACT_ATOMS: atom_id res chain seq x y z
N MET A 1 -4.98 3.55 10.26
CA MET A 1 -3.69 3.65 9.55
C MET A 1 -3.12 5.04 9.77
N ARG A 2 -1.83 5.16 10.03
CA ARG A 2 -1.17 6.47 10.23
C ARG A 2 -1.09 7.27 8.94
N VAL A 3 -1.08 8.60 9.08
CA VAL A 3 -0.86 9.52 7.97
C VAL A 3 0.61 9.43 7.53
N ILE A 4 0.82 9.25 6.23
CA ILE A 4 2.15 9.33 5.62
C ILE A 4 2.41 10.81 5.29
N PRO A 5 3.39 11.47 5.92
CA PRO A 5 3.59 12.90 5.72
C PRO A 5 4.03 13.20 4.29
N LEU A 6 3.59 14.33 3.74
CA LEU A 6 4.05 14.84 2.45
C LEU A 6 5.43 15.49 2.60
N THR A 7 6.48 14.70 2.34
CA THR A 7 7.88 15.13 2.29
C THR A 7 8.39 15.02 0.86
N PRO A 8 9.56 15.60 0.50
CA PRO A 8 10.12 15.42 -0.83
C PRO A 8 10.29 13.95 -1.24
N GLU A 9 10.66 13.08 -0.30
CA GLU A 9 10.84 11.65 -0.52
C GLU A 9 9.51 10.94 -0.77
N THR A 10 8.52 11.11 0.11
CA THR A 10 7.20 10.46 -0.05
C THR A 10 6.45 11.02 -1.25
N SER A 11 6.64 12.30 -1.57
CA SER A 11 6.09 12.95 -2.76
C SER A 11 6.65 12.36 -4.06
N ARG A 12 7.96 12.08 -4.11
CA ARG A 12 8.60 11.41 -5.26
C ARG A 12 8.03 10.01 -5.44
N ILE A 13 7.91 9.25 -4.36
CA ILE A 13 7.35 7.90 -4.37
C ILE A 13 5.88 7.93 -4.83
N ALA A 14 5.09 8.86 -4.28
CA ALA A 14 3.68 8.98 -4.61
C ALA A 14 3.43 9.28 -6.09
N ARG A 15 4.20 10.19 -6.70
CA ARG A 15 4.11 10.45 -8.14
C ARG A 15 4.51 9.26 -9.02
N ARG A 16 5.44 8.42 -8.55
CA ARG A 16 5.89 7.22 -9.28
C ARG A 16 4.85 6.12 -9.22
N ILE A 17 4.27 5.91 -8.04
CA ILE A 17 3.27 4.89 -7.81
C ILE A 17 1.94 5.39 -8.40
N ILE A 18 1.33 6.44 -7.87
CA ILE A 18 0.05 6.96 -8.34
C ILE A 18 0.29 8.17 -9.26
N TRP A 19 0.60 7.91 -10.52
CA TRP A 19 1.00 8.93 -11.50
C TRP A 19 -0.16 9.80 -12.02
N PHE A 20 -1.40 9.35 -11.87
CA PHE A 20 -2.59 9.99 -12.44
C PHE A 20 -3.25 11.03 -11.53
N GLU A 21 -2.70 11.28 -10.34
CA GLU A 21 -3.22 12.29 -9.40
C GLU A 21 -2.08 12.99 -8.65
N PRO A 22 -2.33 14.16 -8.03
CA PRO A 22 -1.32 14.85 -7.23
C PRO A 22 -0.87 14.02 -6.02
N ALA A 23 0.42 14.10 -5.68
CA ALA A 23 0.98 13.39 -4.52
C ALA A 23 0.24 13.69 -3.19
N SER A 24 -0.26 14.90 -3.01
CA SER A 24 -1.06 15.28 -1.84
C SER A 24 -2.40 14.54 -1.78
N ALA A 25 -3.05 14.31 -2.93
CA ALA A 25 -4.29 13.54 -3.02
C ALA A 25 -4.03 12.02 -2.91
N ALA A 26 -2.89 11.55 -3.40
CA ALA A 26 -2.46 10.18 -3.20
C ALA A 26 -2.23 9.86 -1.71
N LEU A 27 -1.50 10.71 -1.01
CA LEU A 27 -1.16 10.50 0.40
C LEU A 27 -2.30 10.83 1.38
N SER A 28 -3.38 11.48 0.94
CA SER A 28 -4.54 11.75 1.80
C SER A 28 -5.37 10.50 2.12
N ASP A 29 -5.17 9.41 1.35
CA ASP A 29 -5.73 8.08 1.63
C ASP A 29 -4.59 7.06 1.80
N PRO A 30 -4.03 6.92 3.02
CA PRO A 30 -2.91 6.03 3.29
C PRO A 30 -3.20 4.56 2.96
N VAL A 31 -4.45 4.12 3.09
CA VAL A 31 -4.84 2.72 2.81
C VAL A 31 -4.75 2.44 1.31
N ARG A 32 -5.41 3.28 0.49
CA ARG A 32 -5.33 3.14 -0.97
C ARG A 32 -3.91 3.34 -1.47
N PHE A 33 -3.19 4.30 -0.89
CA PHE A 33 -1.79 4.52 -1.20
C PHE A 33 -0.93 3.28 -0.95
N MET A 34 -1.06 2.67 0.23
CA MET A 34 -0.30 1.46 0.56
C MET A 34 -0.73 0.25 -0.23
N ALA A 35 -2.00 0.12 -0.64
CA ALA A 35 -2.41 -0.91 -1.57
C ALA A 35 -1.64 -0.78 -2.90
N TYR A 36 -1.53 0.43 -3.45
CA TYR A 36 -0.71 0.66 -4.64
C TYR A 36 0.78 0.46 -4.40
N ALA A 37 1.30 0.84 -3.22
CA ALA A 37 2.70 0.61 -2.87
C ALA A 37 3.00 -0.88 -2.75
N MET A 38 2.15 -1.67 -2.11
CA MET A 38 2.29 -3.12 -2.03
C MET A 38 2.32 -3.77 -3.41
N ALA A 39 1.58 -3.24 -4.38
CA ALA A 39 1.54 -3.75 -5.75
C ALA A 39 2.74 -3.29 -6.61
N ARG A 40 3.27 -2.08 -6.40
CA ARG A 40 4.15 -1.41 -7.39
C ARG A 40 5.38 -0.69 -6.82
N ALA A 41 5.53 -0.58 -5.50
CA ALA A 41 6.71 0.01 -4.89
C ALA A 41 7.94 -0.87 -5.14
N THR A 42 9.10 -0.24 -5.32
CA THR A 42 10.38 -0.96 -5.29
C THR A 42 10.77 -1.25 -3.84
N HIS A 43 11.83 -2.04 -3.66
CA HIS A 43 12.38 -2.28 -2.33
C HIS A 43 12.83 -0.97 -1.65
N GLU A 44 13.47 -0.07 -2.39
CA GLU A 44 13.95 1.23 -1.92
C GLU A 44 12.78 2.14 -1.51
N ASP A 45 11.70 2.15 -2.30
CA ASP A 45 10.50 2.91 -1.93
C ASP A 45 9.88 2.34 -0.64
N MET A 46 9.82 1.01 -0.48
CA MET A 46 9.31 0.39 0.74
C MET A 46 10.19 0.66 1.96
N GLN A 47 11.52 0.75 1.81
CA GLN A 47 12.41 1.17 2.90
C GLN A 47 12.06 2.58 3.39
N VAL A 48 11.79 3.51 2.46
CA VAL A 48 11.35 4.85 2.81
C VAL A 48 10.01 4.84 3.52
N LEU A 49 9.01 4.13 2.97
CA LEU A 49 7.66 4.11 3.51
C LEU A 49 7.60 3.46 4.90
N ARG A 50 8.40 2.43 5.16
CA ARG A 50 8.52 1.77 6.47
C ARG A 50 9.08 2.65 7.59
N ARG A 51 9.61 3.84 7.29
CA ARG A 51 9.92 4.85 8.31
C ARG A 51 8.66 5.51 8.89
N TYR A 52 7.54 5.44 8.17
CA TYR A 52 6.28 6.12 8.53
C TYR A 52 5.13 5.15 8.84
N VAL A 53 5.21 3.89 8.40
CA VAL A 53 4.20 2.85 8.64
C VAL A 53 4.76 1.74 9.52
N LEU A 54 3.96 1.27 10.47
CA LEU A 54 4.28 0.12 11.31
C LEU A 54 3.79 -1.21 10.69
N PRO A 55 4.23 -2.36 11.21
CA PRO A 55 3.70 -3.65 10.79
C PRO A 55 2.16 -3.71 10.86
N GLU A 56 1.56 -3.17 11.92
CA GLU A 56 0.09 -3.13 12.08
C GLU A 56 -0.61 -2.30 10.99
N ASP A 57 0.03 -1.23 10.49
CA ASP A 57 -0.50 -0.43 9.38
C ASP A 57 -0.50 -1.23 8.07
N LEU A 58 0.46 -2.14 7.86
CA LEU A 58 0.49 -3.03 6.69
C LEU A 58 -0.66 -4.04 6.75
N VAL A 59 -0.92 -4.58 7.93
CA VAL A 59 -2.03 -5.50 8.20
C VAL A 59 -3.36 -4.79 7.91
N GLU A 60 -3.54 -3.59 8.45
CA GLU A 60 -4.74 -2.78 8.20
C GLU A 60 -4.90 -2.44 6.70
N ALA A 61 -3.81 -2.11 5.99
CA ALA A 61 -3.86 -1.83 4.56
C ALA A 61 -4.29 -3.05 3.73
N LEU A 62 -3.91 -4.26 4.13
CA LEU A 62 -4.38 -5.51 3.52
C LEU A 62 -5.87 -5.76 3.81
N ASP A 63 -6.31 -5.53 5.05
CA ASP A 63 -7.71 -5.75 5.45
C ASP A 63 -8.68 -4.80 4.76
N ARG A 64 -8.22 -3.58 4.48
CA ARG A 64 -9.03 -2.51 3.88
C ARG A 64 -8.68 -2.26 2.41
N ALA A 65 -7.87 -3.12 1.79
CA ALA A 65 -7.42 -2.96 0.42
C ALA A 65 -8.61 -2.86 -0.55
N PRO A 66 -8.70 -1.80 -1.37
CA PRO A 66 -9.72 -1.72 -2.40
C PRO A 66 -9.57 -2.86 -3.43
N PRO A 67 -10.68 -3.38 -3.95
CA PRO A 67 -10.65 -4.43 -4.96
C PRO A 67 -9.94 -3.95 -6.24
N GLY A 68 -9.10 -4.82 -6.81
CA GLY A 68 -8.45 -4.58 -8.11
C GLY A 68 -7.15 -3.78 -8.09
N ILE A 69 -6.64 -3.38 -6.92
CA ILE A 69 -5.35 -2.67 -6.82
C ILE A 69 -4.17 -3.63 -6.66
N ILE A 70 -4.26 -4.59 -5.74
CA ILE A 70 -3.18 -5.53 -5.44
C ILE A 70 -3.34 -6.77 -6.33
N ASP A 71 -2.31 -7.11 -7.10
CA ASP A 71 -2.29 -8.33 -7.91
C ASP A 71 -2.11 -9.59 -7.05
N ALA A 72 -2.45 -10.76 -7.60
CA ALA A 72 -2.45 -12.02 -6.86
C ALA A 72 -1.08 -12.40 -6.26
N ARG A 73 0.02 -12.08 -6.95
CA ARG A 73 1.38 -12.38 -6.48
C ARG A 73 1.73 -11.48 -5.29
N SER A 74 1.51 -10.18 -5.44
CA SER A 74 1.74 -9.20 -4.37
C SER A 74 0.87 -9.50 -3.15
N TRP A 75 -0.40 -9.87 -3.36
CA TRP A 75 -1.32 -10.26 -2.30
C TRP A 75 -0.83 -11.46 -1.50
N ALA A 76 -0.38 -12.52 -2.18
CA ALA A 76 0.17 -13.69 -1.50
C ALA A 76 1.43 -13.34 -0.70
N TYR A 77 2.33 -12.55 -1.27
CA TYR A 77 3.56 -12.12 -0.61
C TYR A 77 3.28 -11.29 0.65
N TRP A 78 2.45 -10.25 0.55
CA TRP A 78 2.20 -9.37 1.70
C TRP A 78 1.39 -10.05 2.80
N ASN A 79 0.47 -10.96 2.46
CA ASN A 79 -0.21 -11.77 3.47
C ASN A 79 0.76 -12.74 4.16
N LEU A 80 1.71 -13.34 3.44
CA LEU A 80 2.77 -14.14 4.08
C LEU A 80 3.62 -13.29 5.05
N ILE A 81 4.03 -12.08 4.63
CA ILE A 81 4.77 -11.14 5.50
C ILE A 81 3.94 -10.73 6.73
N ALA A 82 2.61 -10.64 6.58
CA ALA A 82 1.68 -10.38 7.68
C ALA A 82 1.35 -11.62 8.54
N GLY A 83 2.01 -12.76 8.31
CA GLY A 83 1.77 -14.01 9.06
C GLY A 83 0.47 -14.73 8.70
N ARG A 84 -0.15 -14.40 7.56
CA ARG A 84 -1.42 -14.96 7.08
C ARG A 84 -1.16 -15.97 5.97
N TYR A 85 -1.02 -17.23 6.37
CA TYR A 85 -0.85 -18.34 5.44
C TYR A 85 -1.87 -19.46 5.72
N PRO A 86 -2.64 -19.93 4.71
CA PRO A 86 -2.65 -19.44 3.32
C PRO A 86 -3.21 -18.00 3.24
N ALA A 87 -2.84 -17.28 2.17
CA ALA A 87 -3.38 -15.94 1.94
C ALA A 87 -4.91 -16.02 1.76
N PRO A 88 -5.69 -15.12 2.37
CA PRO A 88 -7.14 -15.07 2.16
C PRO A 88 -7.49 -14.76 0.71
N PRO A 89 -8.75 -14.93 0.28
CA PRO A 89 -9.20 -14.51 -1.05
C PRO A 89 -8.96 -13.01 -1.28
N LEU A 90 -8.70 -12.63 -2.54
CA LEU A 90 -8.60 -11.22 -2.93
C LEU A 90 -9.91 -10.47 -2.64
N PRO A 91 -9.85 -9.17 -2.27
CA PRO A 91 -11.03 -8.34 -2.11
C PRO A 91 -11.82 -8.29 -3.41
N LYS A 92 -13.15 -8.42 -3.30
CA LYS A 92 -14.08 -8.37 -4.42
C LYS A 92 -14.86 -7.06 -4.39
N ARG A 93 -15.18 -6.53 -5.57
CA ARG A 93 -16.11 -5.41 -5.70
C ARG A 93 -17.48 -5.84 -5.21
N GLN A 94 -18.02 -5.12 -4.22
CA GLN A 94 -19.42 -5.23 -3.85
C GLN A 94 -20.23 -4.39 -4.84
N LEU A 95 -21.26 -4.99 -5.43
CA LEU A 95 -22.17 -4.37 -6.41
C LEU A 95 -23.48 -4.01 -5.72
#